data_AF-A0A6J8BD97-F1
#
_entry.id   AF-A0A6J8BD97-F1
#
_cell.length_a   1.000
_cell.length_b   1.000
_cell.length_c   1.000
_cell.angle_alpha   90.00
_cell.angle_beta   90.00
_cell.angle_gamma   90.00
#
_symmetry.space_group_name_H-M   'P 1'
#
loop_
_entity.id
_entity.type
_entity.pdbx_description
1 polymer ?
#
loop_
_entity_poly.entity_id
_entity_poly.type
_entity_poly.pdbx_seq_one_letter_code
_entity_poly.pdbx_strand_id
1 'polypeptide(L)'
;MALNDNKDNIIVSGDFNENQLNISNSKVKALLNQFSLTQMIDEPTHFTENFTSLIDLIMTSNVNEISYCCVGPPLADQIRYHCPVIGFLNFLKTPLKAFKLKIWLYDKGDYDLFRNTLSEADWDTIIASDSVDEVTENITNTILQATAISIPNKIITVRKNSPVWLKNDIKKIIRKKNRIHRKAKKFNKQSDWNKFKKIRNKATGLVRKSKEDYNNNRINKIMNGNPSSTNWWKTVKQFSGIKPSDNGIPPIERNGTLIFDDIEKANEFNSYFASQSNLDDIGADNLNNLNDAANNLNEIELNETEIEDALNVLKSF
;
A
#
# COMPACT_ATOMS: atom_id res chain seq x y z
N MET A 1 22.33 9.20 -37.03
CA MET A 1 22.17 10.16 -35.91
C MET A 1 21.45 9.40 -34.80
N ALA A 2 22.19 8.83 -33.87
CA ALA A 2 21.61 8.20 -32.67
C ALA A 2 21.51 9.31 -31.62
N LEU A 3 20.30 9.60 -31.14
CA LEU A 3 20.13 10.43 -29.94
C LEU A 3 20.78 9.67 -28.78
N ASN A 4 21.94 10.14 -28.34
CA ASN A 4 22.53 9.71 -27.08
C ASN A 4 21.80 10.46 -25.96
N ASP A 5 20.70 9.89 -25.48
CA ASP A 5 19.89 10.44 -24.38
C ASP A 5 20.57 10.26 -23.00
N ASN A 6 21.87 9.94 -22.92
CA ASN A 6 22.62 9.72 -21.68
C ASN A 6 21.86 8.85 -20.66
N LYS A 7 21.25 7.75 -21.12
CA LYS A 7 20.67 6.76 -20.21
C LYS A 7 21.75 5.76 -19.84
N ASP A 8 22.38 5.99 -18.71
CA ASP A 8 23.51 5.18 -18.22
C ASP A 8 23.12 3.71 -17.93
N ASN A 9 21.83 3.43 -17.75
CA ASN A 9 21.33 2.09 -17.43
C ASN A 9 20.11 1.71 -18.28
N ILE A 10 20.29 0.74 -19.17
CA ILE A 10 19.26 0.19 -20.05
C ILE A 10 18.91 -1.20 -19.54
N ILE A 11 17.61 -1.47 -19.38
CA ILE A 11 17.07 -2.82 -19.17
C ILE A 11 15.98 -3.04 -20.21
N VAL A 12 16.10 -4.11 -20.99
CA VAL A 12 15.12 -4.55 -21.98
C VAL A 12 14.61 -5.93 -21.58
N SER A 13 13.29 -6.12 -21.52
CA SER A 13 12.71 -7.42 -21.28
C SER A 13 11.43 -7.62 -22.07
N GLY A 14 11.19 -8.85 -22.52
CA GLY A 14 10.01 -9.21 -23.29
C GLY A 14 10.14 -10.57 -23.95
N ASP A 15 9.13 -10.90 -24.75
CA ASP A 15 9.10 -12.07 -25.62
C ASP A 15 9.69 -11.71 -26.99
N PHE A 16 10.87 -12.25 -27.30
CA PHE A 16 11.57 -12.00 -28.55
C PHE A 16 11.23 -13.02 -29.64
N ASN A 17 10.46 -14.08 -29.31
CA ASN A 17 10.09 -15.16 -30.21
C ASN A 17 11.29 -15.82 -30.95
N GLU A 18 12.50 -15.71 -30.41
CA GLU A 18 13.72 -16.25 -30.99
C GLU A 18 14.43 -17.13 -29.96
N ASN A 19 14.51 -18.44 -30.22
CA ASN A 19 15.00 -19.42 -29.25
C ASN A 19 16.52 -19.29 -29.02
N GLN A 20 16.91 -18.81 -27.83
CA GLN A 20 18.32 -18.62 -27.47
C GLN A 20 19.01 -19.88 -26.91
N LEU A 21 18.33 -21.04 -26.83
CA LEU A 21 18.99 -22.29 -26.45
C LEU A 21 19.98 -22.80 -27.51
N ASN A 22 19.76 -22.44 -28.79
CA ASN A 22 20.63 -22.81 -29.91
C ASN A 22 21.24 -21.54 -30.51
N ILE A 23 22.51 -21.27 -30.19
CA ILE A 23 23.21 -20.02 -30.49
C ILE A 23 23.80 -20.05 -31.91
N SER A 24 22.96 -19.94 -32.93
CA SER A 24 23.41 -19.74 -34.31
C SER A 24 22.79 -18.47 -34.90
N ASN A 25 23.62 -17.43 -35.09
CA ASN A 25 23.33 -16.18 -35.81
C ASN A 25 21.92 -15.60 -35.60
N SER A 26 21.60 -15.25 -34.34
CA SER A 26 20.31 -14.64 -33.98
C SER A 26 20.29 -13.13 -34.18
N LYS A 27 19.11 -12.57 -34.50
CA LYS A 27 18.90 -11.10 -34.51
C LYS A 27 19.10 -10.52 -33.12
N VAL A 28 18.73 -11.27 -32.08
CA VAL A 28 19.03 -10.95 -30.69
C VAL A 28 20.53 -10.74 -30.47
N LYS A 29 21.40 -11.61 -31.00
CA LYS A 29 22.86 -11.46 -30.83
C LYS A 29 23.40 -10.18 -31.48
N ALA A 30 22.86 -9.80 -32.64
CA ALA A 30 23.20 -8.52 -33.29
C ALA A 30 22.80 -7.32 -32.41
N LEU A 31 21.60 -7.37 -31.82
CA LEU A 31 21.11 -6.33 -30.91
C LEU A 31 21.95 -6.24 -29.62
N LEU A 32 22.30 -7.37 -29.01
CA LEU A 32 23.17 -7.41 -27.83
C LEU A 32 24.52 -6.74 -28.11
N ASN A 33 25.14 -7.04 -29.26
CA ASN A 33 26.41 -6.45 -29.64
C ASN A 33 26.29 -4.95 -29.99
N GLN A 34 25.24 -4.55 -30.71
CA GLN A 34 25.05 -3.17 -31.15
C GLN A 34 24.88 -2.20 -29.98
N PHE A 35 24.21 -2.65 -28.91
CA PHE A 35 23.89 -1.80 -27.75
C PHE A 35 24.69 -2.18 -26.49
N SER A 36 25.73 -3.02 -26.62
CA SER A 36 26.54 -3.52 -25.51
C SER A 36 25.69 -4.09 -24.35
N LEU A 37 24.66 -4.85 -24.70
CA LEU A 37 23.74 -5.46 -23.73
C LEU A 37 24.16 -6.89 -23.41
N THR A 38 23.93 -7.31 -22.17
CA THR A 38 24.12 -8.68 -21.70
C THR A 38 22.76 -9.32 -21.45
N GLN A 39 22.51 -10.49 -22.02
CA GLN A 39 21.33 -11.30 -21.74
C GLN A 39 21.54 -12.11 -20.44
N MET A 40 20.54 -12.11 -19.56
CA MET A 40 20.65 -12.56 -18.17
C MET A 40 19.90 -13.87 -17.83
N ILE A 41 19.21 -14.51 -18.79
CA ILE A 41 18.36 -15.69 -18.55
C ILE A 41 18.96 -16.91 -19.24
N ASP A 42 19.31 -17.94 -18.48
CA ASP A 42 19.96 -19.17 -18.96
C ASP A 42 19.04 -20.41 -18.95
N GLU A 43 17.85 -20.31 -18.36
CA GLU A 43 16.87 -21.39 -18.29
C GLU A 43 15.75 -21.24 -19.34
N PRO A 44 15.19 -22.33 -19.90
CA PRO A 44 14.05 -22.23 -20.82
C PRO A 44 12.86 -21.51 -20.16
N THR A 45 12.19 -20.65 -20.92
CA THR A 45 11.05 -19.84 -20.46
C THR A 45 9.74 -20.33 -21.02
N HIS A 46 9.76 -21.06 -22.14
CA HIS A 46 8.57 -21.60 -22.78
C HIS A 46 8.63 -23.13 -22.84
N PHE A 47 7.58 -23.78 -22.33
CA PHE A 47 7.48 -25.24 -22.20
C PHE A 47 6.16 -25.71 -22.82
N THR A 48 6.25 -26.38 -23.97
CA THR A 48 5.13 -27.12 -24.55
C THR A 48 5.22 -28.60 -24.15
N GLU A 49 4.31 -29.43 -24.65
CA GLU A 49 4.31 -30.87 -24.40
C GLU A 49 5.56 -31.57 -24.99
N ASN A 50 6.12 -31.03 -26.07
CA ASN A 50 7.20 -31.67 -26.84
C ASN A 50 8.46 -30.80 -26.98
N PHE A 51 8.38 -29.50 -26.71
CA PHE A 51 9.46 -28.54 -26.96
C PHE A 51 9.67 -27.60 -25.79
N THR A 52 10.93 -27.27 -25.54
CA THR A 52 11.37 -26.22 -24.60
C THR A 52 12.17 -25.18 -25.35
N SER A 53 11.88 -23.90 -25.11
CA SER A 53 12.59 -22.78 -25.75
C SER A 53 12.85 -21.64 -24.76
N LEU A 54 13.94 -20.91 -25.00
CA LEU A 54 14.28 -19.68 -24.29
C LEU A 54 13.96 -18.50 -25.22
N ILE A 55 12.81 -17.86 -25.01
CA ILE A 55 12.30 -16.79 -25.87
C ILE A 55 11.95 -15.51 -25.12
N ASP A 56 11.74 -15.61 -23.80
CA ASP A 56 11.51 -14.47 -22.91
C ASP A 56 12.87 -14.08 -22.31
N LEU A 57 13.32 -12.85 -22.54
CA LEU A 57 14.68 -12.43 -22.21
C LEU A 57 14.68 -11.24 -21.24
N ILE A 58 15.76 -11.12 -20.46
CA ILE A 58 16.14 -9.90 -19.74
C ILE A 58 17.53 -9.54 -20.27
N MET A 59 17.68 -8.32 -20.77
CA MET A 59 18.93 -7.77 -21.30
C MET A 59 19.26 -6.48 -20.56
N THR A 60 20.53 -6.24 -20.24
CA THR A 60 20.95 -5.02 -19.56
C THR A 60 22.30 -4.49 -20.05
N SER A 61 22.48 -3.17 -20.04
CA SER A 61 23.79 -2.54 -20.24
C SER A 61 24.68 -2.60 -19.00
N ASN A 62 24.10 -2.81 -17.81
CA ASN A 62 24.82 -2.80 -16.54
C ASN A 62 24.41 -3.97 -15.65
N VAL A 63 25.22 -5.02 -15.68
CA VAL A 63 24.99 -6.26 -14.94
C VAL A 63 25.02 -6.04 -13.41
N ASN A 64 25.76 -5.04 -12.92
CA ASN A 64 25.90 -4.79 -11.49
C ASN A 64 24.59 -4.28 -10.83
N GLU A 65 23.69 -3.71 -11.63
CA GLU A 65 22.37 -3.30 -11.14
C GLU A 65 21.40 -4.47 -10.97
N ILE A 66 21.74 -5.66 -11.47
CA ILE A 66 20.93 -6.86 -11.37
C ILE A 66 21.62 -7.84 -10.42
N SER A 67 21.02 -8.07 -9.25
CA SER A 67 21.51 -9.07 -8.29
C SER A 67 21.43 -10.48 -8.86
N TYR A 68 20.31 -10.84 -9.46
CA TYR A 68 20.06 -12.18 -9.99
C TYR A 68 18.85 -12.19 -10.93
N CYS A 69 18.84 -13.12 -11.88
CA CYS A 69 17.74 -13.38 -12.78
C CYS A 69 17.32 -14.85 -12.73
N CYS A 70 16.01 -15.13 -12.83
CA CYS A 70 15.52 -16.52 -12.88
C CYS A 70 14.20 -16.65 -13.62
N VAL A 71 13.82 -17.91 -13.87
CA VAL A 71 12.54 -18.27 -14.47
C VAL A 71 11.56 -18.71 -13.39
N GLY A 72 10.49 -17.92 -13.24
CA GLY A 72 9.40 -18.16 -12.31
C GLY A 72 8.48 -19.31 -12.73
N PRO A 73 7.55 -19.74 -11.86
CA PRO A 73 6.53 -20.72 -12.25
C PRO A 73 5.49 -20.09 -13.19
N PRO A 74 4.87 -20.87 -14.11
CA PRO A 74 3.82 -20.39 -15.00
C PRO A 74 2.73 -19.66 -14.24
N LEU A 75 2.31 -18.50 -14.76
CA LEU A 75 1.23 -17.72 -14.18
C LEU A 75 -0.09 -18.52 -14.26
N ALA A 76 -0.94 -18.38 -13.24
CA ALA A 76 -2.19 -19.14 -13.21
C ALA A 76 -3.18 -18.61 -14.26
N ASP A 77 -3.02 -17.37 -14.66
CA ASP A 77 -3.82 -16.58 -15.56
C ASP A 77 -3.13 -16.52 -16.93
N GLN A 78 -3.78 -17.13 -17.92
CA GLN A 78 -3.65 -16.85 -19.35
C GLN A 78 -2.36 -17.24 -20.09
N ILE A 79 -1.27 -17.64 -19.43
CA ILE A 79 -0.06 -18.07 -20.17
C ILE A 79 0.23 -19.54 -19.91
N ARG A 80 -0.25 -20.39 -20.83
CA ARG A 80 -0.28 -21.86 -20.65
C ARG A 80 1.12 -22.47 -20.68
N TYR A 81 2.04 -21.87 -21.43
CA TYR A 81 3.35 -22.45 -21.75
C TYR A 81 4.53 -21.55 -21.40
N HIS A 82 4.34 -20.24 -21.21
CA HIS A 82 5.43 -19.38 -20.72
C HIS A 82 5.52 -19.37 -19.20
N CYS A 83 6.76 -19.28 -18.76
CA CYS A 83 7.19 -19.00 -17.43
C CYS A 83 7.69 -17.54 -17.41
N PRO A 84 7.26 -16.73 -16.44
CA PRO A 84 7.75 -15.35 -16.34
C PRO A 84 9.25 -15.34 -16.04
N VAL A 85 9.97 -14.42 -16.66
CA VAL A 85 11.33 -14.06 -16.25
C VAL A 85 11.27 -13.06 -15.10
N ILE A 86 12.18 -13.21 -14.14
CA ILE A 86 12.23 -12.40 -12.92
C ILE A 86 13.64 -11.85 -12.81
N GLY A 87 13.79 -10.53 -12.76
CA GLY A 87 15.05 -9.85 -12.44
C GLY A 87 14.97 -9.16 -11.08
N PHE A 88 15.99 -9.34 -10.25
CA PHE A 88 16.12 -8.66 -8.96
C PHE A 88 17.08 -7.48 -9.11
N LEU A 89 16.52 -6.26 -9.04
CA LEU A 89 17.29 -5.03 -9.24
C LEU A 89 17.80 -4.48 -7.90
N ASN A 90 19.05 -4.02 -7.90
CA ASN A 90 19.76 -3.44 -6.77
C ASN A 90 19.44 -1.96 -6.64
N PHE A 91 18.21 -1.65 -6.21
CA PHE A 91 17.83 -0.28 -5.88
C PHE A 91 17.58 -0.10 -4.40
N LEU A 92 18.06 1.03 -3.86
CA LEU A 92 17.66 1.48 -2.53
C LEU A 92 16.16 1.81 -2.58
N LYS A 93 15.35 0.98 -1.93
CA LYS A 93 13.91 1.19 -1.81
C LYS A 93 13.53 1.13 -0.35
N THR A 94 12.66 2.05 0.08
CA THR A 94 12.04 2.00 1.39
C THR A 94 11.40 0.63 1.61
N PRO A 95 11.80 -0.13 2.64
CA PRO A 95 11.17 -1.40 2.92
C PRO A 95 9.70 -1.14 3.26
N LEU A 96 8.80 -1.76 2.49
CA LEU A 96 7.37 -1.75 2.82
C LEU A 96 7.17 -2.65 4.03
N LYS A 97 7.27 -2.07 5.22
CA LYS A 97 7.10 -2.81 6.48
C LYS A 97 5.64 -3.28 6.58
N ALA A 98 5.46 -4.58 6.81
CA ALA A 98 4.17 -5.08 7.24
C ALA A 98 3.95 -4.61 8.68
N PHE A 99 2.78 -4.05 8.96
CA PHE A 99 2.45 -3.60 10.30
C PHE A 99 1.25 -4.37 10.83
N LYS A 100 1.17 -4.47 12.16
CA LYS A 100 0.01 -5.02 12.85
C LYS A 100 -0.95 -3.87 13.10
N LEU A 101 -2.19 -4.01 12.61
CA LEU A 101 -3.26 -3.06 12.84
C LEU A 101 -4.29 -3.73 13.77
N LYS A 102 -4.60 -3.07 14.88
CA LYS A 102 -5.76 -3.42 15.70
C LYS A 102 -7.00 -2.88 14.99
N ILE A 103 -7.95 -3.75 14.67
CA ILE A 103 -9.25 -3.36 14.11
C ILE A 103 -10.37 -3.74 15.06
N TRP A 104 -11.27 -2.79 15.25
CA TRP A 104 -12.47 -2.92 16.05
C TRP A 104 -13.60 -3.51 15.21
N LEU A 105 -14.34 -4.46 15.78
CA LEU A 105 -15.50 -5.10 15.15
C LEU A 105 -16.77 -4.42 15.68
N TYR A 106 -17.00 -3.18 15.25
CA TYR A 106 -18.14 -2.37 15.69
C TYR A 106 -19.49 -3.05 15.41
N ASP A 107 -19.57 -3.86 14.35
CA ASP A 107 -20.75 -4.68 14.04
C ASP A 107 -21.07 -5.75 15.09
N LYS A 108 -20.15 -6.00 16.01
CA LYS A 108 -20.25 -6.99 17.09
C LYS A 108 -20.09 -6.38 18.48
N GLY A 109 -20.14 -5.06 18.60
CA GLY A 109 -20.03 -4.37 19.88
C GLY A 109 -21.27 -4.57 20.74
N ASP A 110 -21.06 -4.73 22.04
CA ASP A 110 -22.11 -4.63 23.05
C ASP A 110 -22.25 -3.16 23.48
N TYR A 111 -23.18 -2.45 22.84
CA TYR A 111 -23.34 -1.02 23.07
C TYR A 111 -24.08 -0.68 24.37
N ASP A 112 -24.81 -1.64 24.95
CA ASP A 112 -25.40 -1.47 26.27
C ASP A 112 -24.31 -1.50 27.33
N LEU A 113 -23.40 -2.48 27.25
CA LEU A 113 -22.22 -2.55 28.12
C LEU A 113 -21.33 -1.30 27.96
N PHE A 114 -21.13 -0.82 26.73
CA PHE A 114 -20.36 0.40 26.47
C PHE A 114 -20.95 1.62 27.20
N ARG A 115 -22.27 1.83 27.07
CA ARG A 115 -22.97 2.93 27.72
C ARG A 115 -22.91 2.82 29.24
N ASN A 116 -23.17 1.63 29.79
CA ASN A 116 -23.12 1.40 31.23
C ASN A 116 -21.73 1.68 31.79
N THR A 117 -20.68 1.17 31.14
CA THR A 117 -19.28 1.41 31.54
C THR A 117 -18.95 2.90 31.57
N LEU A 118 -19.42 3.68 30.58
CA LEU A 118 -19.18 5.13 30.55
C LEU A 118 -20.02 5.89 31.57
N SER A 119 -21.23 5.42 31.88
CA SER A 119 -22.09 6.05 32.90
C SER A 119 -21.58 5.83 34.32
N GLU A 120 -20.84 4.74 34.55
CA GLU A 120 -20.22 4.41 35.84
C GLU A 120 -18.83 5.05 36.02
N ALA A 121 -18.28 5.70 34.98
CA ALA A 121 -16.99 6.37 35.06
C ALA A 121 -17.09 7.65 35.91
N ASP A 122 -16.09 7.85 36.78
CA ASP A 122 -15.98 9.06 37.61
C ASP A 122 -15.40 10.22 36.80
N TRP A 123 -16.28 10.93 36.11
CA TRP A 123 -15.92 12.05 35.23
C TRP A 123 -15.32 13.24 35.99
N ASP A 124 -15.74 13.46 37.23
CA ASP A 124 -15.25 14.56 38.06
C ASP A 124 -13.75 14.41 38.32
N THR A 125 -13.30 13.19 38.64
CA THR A 125 -11.88 12.89 38.81
C THR A 125 -11.11 12.95 37.49
N ILE A 126 -11.72 12.51 36.38
CA ILE A 126 -11.09 12.49 35.05
C ILE A 126 -10.75 13.91 34.56
N ILE A 127 -11.57 14.90 34.90
CA ILE A 127 -11.42 16.30 34.46
C ILE A 127 -10.76 17.22 35.50
N ALA A 128 -10.29 16.68 36.63
CA ALA A 128 -9.81 17.47 37.76
C ALA A 128 -8.40 18.10 37.60
N SER A 129 -7.77 18.02 36.42
CA SER A 129 -6.44 18.60 36.17
C SER A 129 -6.53 19.98 35.52
N ASP A 130 -5.61 20.88 35.90
CA ASP A 130 -5.44 22.20 35.28
C ASP A 130 -4.75 22.11 33.90
N SER A 131 -4.19 20.96 33.55
CA SER A 131 -3.57 20.72 32.25
C SER A 131 -4.59 20.20 31.24
N VAL A 132 -4.86 20.98 30.19
CA VAL A 132 -5.75 20.57 29.08
C VAL A 132 -5.26 19.30 28.41
N ASP A 133 -3.94 19.13 28.28
CA ASP A 133 -3.35 17.92 27.69
C ASP A 133 -3.64 16.68 28.55
N GLU A 134 -3.50 16.81 29.87
CA GLU A 134 -3.75 15.72 30.82
C GLU A 134 -5.23 15.33 30.86
N VAL A 135 -6.14 16.32 30.91
CA VAL A 135 -7.58 16.08 30.85
C VAL A 135 -7.97 15.39 29.54
N THR A 136 -7.41 15.84 28.42
CA THR A 136 -7.68 15.24 27.10
C THR A 136 -7.20 13.79 27.03
N GLU A 137 -6.02 13.50 27.57
CA GLU A 137 -5.49 12.14 27.66
C GLU A 137 -6.36 11.25 28.54
N ASN A 138 -6.79 11.73 29.71
CA ASN A 138 -7.63 10.98 30.64
C ASN A 138 -9.01 10.64 30.05
N ILE A 139 -9.66 11.61 29.39
CA ILE A 139 -10.92 11.38 28.68
C ILE A 139 -10.74 10.34 27.58
N THR A 140 -9.70 10.50 26.76
CA THR A 140 -9.41 9.60 25.64
C THR A 140 -9.19 8.18 26.13
N ASN A 141 -8.38 8.01 27.17
CA ASN A 141 -8.08 6.71 27.76
C ASN A 141 -9.33 6.04 28.34
N THR A 142 -10.19 6.79 29.04
CA THR A 142 -11.45 6.29 29.60
C THR A 142 -12.37 5.74 28.50
N ILE A 143 -12.55 6.50 27.42
CA ILE A 143 -13.37 6.07 26.28
C ILE A 143 -12.77 4.85 25.60
N LEU A 144 -11.45 4.81 25.39
CA LEU A 144 -10.77 3.68 24.77
C LEU A 144 -10.85 2.41 25.63
N GLN A 145 -10.82 2.53 26.95
CA GLN A 145 -11.00 1.41 27.88
C GLN A 145 -12.42 0.85 27.83
N ALA A 146 -13.43 1.71 27.91
CA ALA A 146 -14.82 1.29 27.75
C ALA A 146 -15.03 0.60 26.39
N THR A 147 -14.42 1.14 25.33
CA THR A 147 -14.44 0.54 23.99
C THR A 147 -13.76 -0.83 23.97
N ALA A 148 -12.63 -0.99 24.68
CA ALA A 148 -11.88 -2.25 24.77
C ALA A 148 -12.67 -3.38 25.43
N ILE A 149 -13.48 -3.05 26.43
CA ILE A 149 -14.33 -4.00 27.17
C ILE A 149 -15.55 -4.42 26.34
N SER A 150 -16.19 -3.44 25.68
CA SER A 150 -17.48 -3.63 25.02
C SER A 150 -17.40 -4.05 23.55
N ILE A 151 -16.31 -3.68 22.85
CA ILE A 151 -16.19 -3.91 21.40
C ILE A 151 -15.06 -4.90 21.12
N PRO A 152 -15.39 -6.10 20.60
CA PRO A 152 -14.37 -7.07 20.21
C PRO A 152 -13.40 -6.47 19.19
N ASN A 153 -12.12 -6.80 19.33
CA ASN A 153 -11.09 -6.36 18.42
C ASN A 153 -10.23 -7.55 17.96
N LYS A 154 -9.57 -7.37 16.81
CA LYS A 154 -8.60 -8.35 16.32
C LYS A 154 -7.40 -7.64 15.72
N ILE A 155 -6.24 -8.27 15.85
CA ILE A 155 -5.01 -7.80 15.21
C ILE A 155 -4.93 -8.43 13.82
N ILE A 156 -4.80 -7.59 12.79
CA ILE A 156 -4.52 -8.02 11.43
C ILE A 156 -3.12 -7.58 11.01
N THR A 157 -2.43 -8.40 10.23
CA THR A 157 -1.20 -7.98 9.57
C THR A 157 -1.54 -7.34 8.23
N VAL A 158 -1.39 -6.03 8.14
CA VAL A 158 -1.58 -5.29 6.90
C VAL A 158 -0.30 -5.42 6.06
N ARG A 159 -0.46 -5.84 4.81
CA ARG A 159 0.63 -5.97 3.84
C ARG A 159 0.26 -5.14 2.61
N LYS A 160 0.98 -4.04 2.35
CA LYS A 160 0.69 -3.06 1.29
C LYS A 160 0.46 -3.70 -0.10
N ASN A 161 1.12 -4.85 -0.37
CA ASN A 161 1.13 -5.48 -1.70
C ASN A 161 0.26 -6.74 -1.84
N SER A 162 -0.52 -7.15 -0.82
CA SER A 162 -1.39 -8.33 -0.96
C SER A 162 -2.74 -7.93 -1.54
N PRO A 163 -3.14 -8.43 -2.73
CA PRO A 163 -4.46 -8.14 -3.27
C PRO A 163 -5.54 -8.67 -2.32
N VAL A 164 -6.58 -7.87 -2.09
CA VAL A 164 -7.67 -8.22 -1.14
C VAL A 164 -8.41 -9.49 -1.56
N TRP A 165 -8.53 -9.74 -2.87
CA TRP A 165 -9.13 -10.96 -3.42
C TRP A 165 -8.29 -12.23 -3.18
N LEU A 166 -7.02 -12.11 -2.77
CA LEU A 166 -6.10 -13.26 -2.62
C LEU A 166 -6.21 -13.88 -1.22
N LYS A 167 -7.24 -14.70 -1.02
CA LYS A 167 -7.49 -15.45 0.22
C LYS A 167 -6.39 -16.49 0.53
N ASN A 168 -6.27 -16.87 1.80
CA ASN A 168 -5.24 -17.82 2.27
C ASN A 168 -5.32 -19.19 1.58
N ASP A 169 -6.51 -19.70 1.29
CA ASP A 169 -6.66 -21.00 0.63
C ASP A 169 -6.20 -20.99 -0.82
N ILE A 170 -6.38 -19.86 -1.51
CA ILE A 170 -5.85 -19.65 -2.86
C ILE A 170 -4.32 -19.63 -2.80
N LYS A 171 -3.73 -18.94 -1.81
CA LYS A 171 -2.28 -18.95 -1.59
C LYS A 171 -1.75 -20.38 -1.36
N LYS A 172 -2.46 -21.22 -0.60
CA LYS A 172 -2.09 -22.64 -0.39
C LYS A 172 -2.08 -23.41 -1.72
N ILE A 173 -3.11 -23.23 -2.55
CA ILE A 173 -3.19 -23.90 -3.87
C ILE A 173 -2.09 -23.41 -4.81
N ILE A 174 -1.80 -22.10 -4.85
CA ILE A 174 -0.70 -21.54 -5.66
C ILE A 174 0.65 -22.12 -5.22
N ARG A 175 0.92 -22.21 -3.92
CA ARG A 175 2.15 -22.83 -3.40
C ARG A 175 2.26 -24.31 -3.80
N LYS A 176 1.15 -25.06 -3.71
CA LYS A 176 1.09 -26.47 -4.15
C LYS A 176 1.37 -26.60 -5.64
N LYS A 177 0.78 -25.72 -6.48
CA LYS A 177 1.05 -25.64 -7.92
C LYS A 177 2.54 -25.44 -8.17
N ASN A 178 3.17 -24.44 -7.53
CA ASN A 178 4.59 -24.13 -7.73
C ASN A 178 5.51 -25.28 -7.30
N ARG A 179 5.18 -25.99 -6.22
CA ARG A 179 5.93 -27.18 -5.78
C ARG A 179 5.87 -28.31 -6.80
N ILE A 180 4.69 -28.59 -7.34
CA ILE A 180 4.49 -29.64 -8.35
C ILE A 180 5.19 -29.25 -9.66
N HIS A 181 5.16 -27.97 -10.05
CA HIS A 181 5.87 -27.48 -11.22
C HIS A 181 7.39 -27.69 -11.12
N ARG A 182 8.00 -27.28 -10.00
CA ARG A 182 9.42 -27.53 -9.74
C ARG A 182 9.79 -29.01 -9.85
N LYS A 183 8.92 -29.89 -9.35
CA LYS A 183 9.10 -31.34 -9.46
C LYS A 183 9.02 -31.82 -10.92
N ALA A 184 8.00 -31.36 -11.66
CA ALA A 184 7.83 -31.71 -13.07
C ALA A 184 9.02 -31.26 -13.92
N LYS A 185 9.51 -30.02 -13.73
CA LYS A 185 10.72 -29.51 -14.38
C LYS A 185 11.97 -30.34 -14.04
N LYS A 186 12.15 -30.71 -12.77
CA LYS A 186 13.33 -31.46 -12.31
C LYS A 186 13.39 -32.90 -12.85
N PHE A 187 12.28 -33.62 -12.83
CA PHE A 187 12.27 -35.06 -13.15
C PHE A 187 11.75 -35.40 -14.55
N ASN A 188 11.13 -34.43 -15.23
CA ASN A 188 10.53 -34.58 -16.55
C ASN A 188 9.62 -35.81 -16.74
N LYS A 189 8.91 -36.23 -15.68
CA LYS A 189 8.01 -37.39 -15.71
C LYS A 189 6.62 -36.97 -16.18
N GLN A 190 6.04 -37.72 -17.12
CA GLN A 190 4.67 -37.49 -17.60
C GLN A 190 3.64 -37.47 -16.46
N SER A 191 3.82 -38.32 -15.45
CA SER A 191 2.93 -38.36 -14.27
C SER A 191 2.98 -37.08 -13.42
N ASP A 192 4.15 -36.42 -13.32
CA ASP A 192 4.30 -35.17 -12.60
C ASP A 192 3.76 -33.99 -13.44
N TRP A 193 3.93 -33.99 -14.76
CA TRP A 193 3.29 -33.04 -15.68
C TRP A 193 1.76 -33.15 -15.69
N ASN A 194 1.21 -34.37 -15.67
CA ASN A 194 -0.23 -34.60 -15.55
C ASN A 194 -0.79 -34.07 -14.23
N LYS A 195 -0.07 -34.27 -13.12
CA LYS A 195 -0.42 -33.68 -11.81
C LYS A 195 -0.35 -32.15 -11.84
N PHE A 196 0.67 -31.59 -12.49
CA PHE A 196 0.81 -30.15 -12.69
C PHE A 196 -0.38 -29.57 -13.47
N LYS A 197 -0.79 -30.21 -14.58
CA LYS A 197 -1.95 -29.78 -15.39
C LYS A 197 -3.23 -29.70 -14.56
N LYS A 198 -3.51 -30.73 -13.75
CA LYS A 198 -4.68 -30.77 -12.85
C LYS A 198 -4.65 -29.64 -11.81
N ILE A 199 -3.53 -29.45 -11.10
CA ILE A 199 -3.44 -28.42 -10.05
C ILE A 199 -3.41 -27.01 -10.65
N ARG A 200 -2.80 -26.82 -11.82
CA ARG A 200 -2.78 -25.55 -12.56
C ARG A 200 -4.19 -25.11 -12.90
N ASN A 201 -4.97 -25.97 -13.57
CA ASN A 201 -6.36 -25.66 -13.92
C ASN A 201 -7.21 -25.33 -12.68
N LYS A 202 -7.05 -26.09 -11.58
CA LYS A 202 -7.71 -25.80 -10.31
C LYS A 202 -7.30 -24.42 -9.76
N ALA A 203 -6.01 -24.10 -9.76
CA ALA A 203 -5.51 -22.81 -9.31
C ALA A 203 -6.05 -21.65 -10.16
N THR A 204 -6.04 -21.79 -11.49
CA THR A 204 -6.59 -20.82 -12.44
C THR A 204 -8.06 -20.56 -12.16
N GLY A 205 -8.88 -21.61 -12.03
CA GLY A 205 -10.32 -21.47 -11.76
C GLY A 205 -10.59 -20.76 -10.43
N LEU A 206 -9.86 -21.11 -9.37
CA LEU A 206 -10.00 -20.47 -8.06
C LEU A 206 -9.55 -19.00 -8.06
N VAL A 207 -8.46 -18.67 -8.76
CA VAL A 207 -8.01 -17.28 -8.91
C VAL A 207 -9.04 -16.46 -9.66
N ARG A 208 -9.57 -16.98 -10.78
CA ARG A 208 -10.60 -16.29 -11.57
C ARG A 208 -11.87 -16.05 -10.75
N LYS A 209 -12.38 -17.11 -10.11
CA LYS A 209 -13.57 -17.02 -9.26
C LYS A 209 -13.38 -16.02 -8.13
N SER A 210 -12.22 -16.00 -7.46
CA SER A 210 -12.00 -15.08 -6.36
C SER A 210 -11.89 -13.61 -6.79
N LYS A 211 -11.32 -13.34 -7.97
CA LYS A 211 -11.32 -11.99 -8.57
C LYS A 211 -12.75 -11.57 -8.93
N GLU A 212 -13.53 -12.47 -9.52
CA GLU A 212 -14.93 -12.26 -9.89
C GLU A 212 -15.82 -12.02 -8.65
N ASP A 213 -15.76 -12.90 -7.65
CA ASP A 213 -16.47 -12.75 -6.38
C ASP A 213 -16.12 -11.41 -5.71
N TYR A 214 -14.84 -11.01 -5.72
CA TYR A 214 -14.41 -9.73 -5.16
C TYR A 214 -15.03 -8.54 -5.89
N ASN A 215 -15.03 -8.56 -7.22
CA ASN A 215 -15.63 -7.49 -8.02
C ASN A 215 -17.16 -7.45 -7.85
N ASN A 216 -17.83 -8.61 -7.90
CA ASN A 216 -19.28 -8.71 -7.73
C ASN A 216 -19.73 -8.21 -6.35
N ASN A 217 -19.01 -8.57 -5.28
CA ASN A 217 -19.31 -8.06 -3.94
C ASN A 217 -19.18 -6.53 -3.84
N ARG A 218 -18.26 -5.92 -4.59
CA ARG A 218 -18.11 -4.46 -4.62
C ARG A 218 -19.23 -3.78 -5.40
N ILE A 219 -19.61 -4.37 -6.54
CA ILE A 219 -20.73 -3.89 -7.36
C ILE A 219 -22.02 -3.97 -6.55
N ASN A 220 -22.29 -5.10 -5.91
CA ASN A 220 -23.48 -5.31 -5.08
C ASN A 220 -23.55 -4.32 -3.90
N LYS A 221 -22.41 -3.99 -3.27
CA LYS A 221 -22.37 -2.97 -2.21
C LYS A 221 -22.74 -1.57 -2.69
N ILE A 222 -22.54 -1.26 -3.96
CA ILE A 222 -22.90 0.02 -4.56
C ILE A 222 -24.36 0.00 -5.02
N MET A 223 -24.76 -1.06 -5.72
CA MET A 223 -26.12 -1.17 -6.27
C MET A 223 -27.18 -1.32 -5.18
N ASN A 224 -26.87 -2.05 -4.11
CA ASN A 224 -27.82 -2.37 -3.05
C ASN A 224 -27.60 -1.55 -1.76
N GLY A 225 -26.60 -0.66 -1.75
CA GLY A 225 -26.33 0.24 -0.63
C GLY A 225 -26.73 1.67 -0.97
N ASN A 226 -26.66 2.56 0.01
CA ASN A 226 -26.65 4.01 -0.22
C ASN A 226 -25.20 4.51 -0.06
N PRO A 227 -24.31 4.27 -1.03
CA PRO A 227 -22.90 4.60 -0.88
C PRO A 227 -22.71 6.11 -0.82
N SER A 228 -21.91 6.59 0.15
CA SER A 228 -21.45 7.98 0.12
C SER A 228 -20.74 8.29 -1.20
N SER A 229 -20.82 9.55 -1.65
CA SER A 229 -20.16 10.04 -2.87
C SER A 229 -18.68 9.63 -2.92
N THR A 230 -17.98 9.71 -1.79
CA THR A 230 -16.59 9.27 -1.63
C THR A 230 -16.39 7.78 -1.94
N ASN A 231 -17.26 6.91 -1.41
CA ASN A 231 -17.17 5.46 -1.62
C ASN A 231 -17.49 5.05 -3.06
N TRP A 232 -18.43 5.77 -3.68
CA TRP A 232 -18.75 5.60 -5.09
C TRP A 232 -17.54 5.95 -5.97
N TRP A 233 -16.99 7.16 -5.84
CA TRP A 233 -15.83 7.61 -6.62
C TRP A 233 -14.58 6.76 -6.38
N LYS A 234 -14.34 6.34 -5.13
CA LYS A 234 -13.25 5.41 -4.79
C LYS A 234 -13.39 4.09 -5.55
N THR A 235 -14.61 3.60 -5.71
CA THR A 235 -14.85 2.35 -6.41
C THR A 235 -14.71 2.49 -7.92
N VAL A 236 -15.27 3.56 -8.50
CA VAL A 236 -15.14 3.86 -9.93
C VAL A 236 -13.66 3.97 -10.32
N LYS A 237 -12.87 4.77 -9.60
CA LYS A 237 -11.42 4.90 -9.86
C LYS A 237 -10.70 3.55 -9.88
N GLN A 238 -11.02 2.67 -8.92
CA GLN A 238 -10.44 1.33 -8.85
C GLN A 238 -10.86 0.42 -10.02
N PHE A 239 -12.09 0.54 -10.54
CA PHE A 239 -12.54 -0.21 -11.71
C PHE A 239 -11.95 0.32 -13.02
N SER A 240 -11.81 1.65 -13.13
CA SER A 240 -11.17 2.32 -14.27
C SER A 240 -9.66 2.08 -14.36
N GLY A 241 -9.07 1.33 -13.43
CA GLY A 241 -7.63 1.11 -13.37
C GLY A 241 -6.83 2.36 -12.98
N ILE A 242 -7.51 3.44 -12.58
CA ILE A 242 -6.90 4.67 -12.11
C ILE A 242 -6.33 4.37 -10.73
N LYS A 243 -5.02 4.12 -10.69
CA LYS A 243 -4.31 3.99 -9.43
C LYS A 243 -4.35 5.34 -8.73
N PRO A 244 -4.60 5.39 -7.41
CA PRO A 244 -4.29 6.58 -6.64
C PRO A 244 -2.85 6.97 -6.95
N SER A 245 -2.62 8.25 -7.23
CA SER A 245 -1.26 8.74 -7.36
C SER A 245 -0.58 8.50 -6.01
N ASP A 246 0.42 7.62 -5.96
CA ASP A 246 1.25 7.40 -4.77
C ASP A 246 2.19 8.62 -4.71
N ASN A 247 1.61 9.79 -4.38
CA ASN A 247 2.33 11.04 -4.14
C ASN A 247 3.00 10.97 -2.77
N GLY A 248 3.66 9.84 -2.47
CA GLY A 248 4.43 9.70 -1.26
C GLY A 248 5.51 10.76 -1.26
N ILE A 249 5.59 11.52 -0.17
CA ILE A 249 6.65 12.51 0.01
C ILE A 249 7.98 11.74 -0.07
N PRO A 250 8.92 12.15 -0.95
CA PRO A 250 10.21 11.49 -1.07
C PRO A 250 10.94 11.47 0.29
N PRO A 251 11.92 10.56 0.46
CA PRO A 251 12.74 10.57 1.67
C PRO A 251 13.39 11.94 1.84
N ILE A 252 13.46 12.43 3.08
CA ILE A 252 14.19 13.65 3.42
C ILE A 252 15.53 13.27 4.03
N GLU A 253 16.56 14.07 3.79
CA GLU A 253 17.88 13.88 4.37
C GLU A 253 18.11 14.88 5.50
N ARG A 254 18.50 14.39 6.67
CA ARG A 254 18.98 15.22 7.77
C ARG A 254 20.29 14.63 8.29
N ASN A 255 21.36 15.43 8.28
CA ASN A 255 22.68 15.05 8.79
C ASN A 255 23.21 13.72 8.21
N GLY A 256 23.04 13.48 6.91
CA GLY A 256 23.49 12.25 6.24
C GLY A 256 22.62 11.01 6.50
N THR A 257 21.50 11.14 7.23
CA THR A 257 20.53 10.07 7.44
C THR A 257 19.27 10.32 6.63
N LEU A 258 18.86 9.31 5.86
CA LEU A 258 17.61 9.34 5.09
C LEU A 258 16.43 8.90 5.95
N ILE A 259 15.41 9.75 6.01
CA ILE A 259 14.18 9.56 6.78
C ILE A 259 13.04 9.23 5.82
N PHE A 260 12.39 8.11 6.08
CA PHE A 260 11.39 7.53 5.17
C PHE A 260 9.97 7.53 5.73
N ASP A 261 9.81 7.52 7.06
CA ASP A 261 8.52 7.45 7.73
C ASP A 261 7.84 8.82 7.74
N ASP A 262 6.52 8.85 7.51
CA ASP A 262 5.79 10.12 7.36
C ASP A 262 5.61 10.85 8.70
N ILE A 263 5.54 10.14 9.83
CA ILE A 263 5.49 10.76 11.16
C ILE A 263 6.85 11.34 11.49
N GLU A 264 7.93 10.59 11.24
CA GLU A 264 9.29 11.11 11.41
C GLU A 264 9.50 12.36 10.54
N LYS A 265 9.11 12.34 9.26
CA LYS A 265 9.17 13.53 8.38
C LYS A 265 8.38 14.71 8.96
N ALA A 266 7.15 14.48 9.43
CA ALA A 266 6.31 15.54 9.99
C ALA A 266 6.94 16.14 11.25
N ASN A 267 7.47 15.30 12.14
CA ASN A 267 8.18 15.75 13.35
C ASN A 267 9.43 16.55 12.99
N GLU A 268 10.17 16.11 11.98
CA GLU A 268 11.34 16.81 11.48
C GLU A 268 11.01 18.20 10.92
N PHE A 269 9.96 18.29 10.11
CA PHE A 269 9.46 19.59 9.66
C PHE A 269 8.98 20.45 10.83
N ASN A 270 8.23 19.86 11.77
CA ASN A 270 7.74 20.58 12.94
C ASN A 270 8.89 21.13 13.79
N SER A 271 9.91 20.31 14.10
CA SER A 271 11.10 20.73 14.83
C SER A 271 11.86 21.83 14.09
N TYR A 272 11.99 21.71 12.76
CA TYR A 272 12.61 22.75 11.95
C TYR A 272 11.83 24.06 12.04
N PHE A 273 10.53 24.06 11.76
CA PHE A 273 9.71 25.28 11.79
C PHE A 273 9.62 25.89 13.19
N ALA A 274 9.43 25.07 14.23
CA ALA A 274 9.44 25.54 15.62
C ALA A 274 10.77 26.22 15.97
N SER A 275 11.91 25.68 15.52
CA SER A 275 13.22 26.32 15.75
C SER A 275 13.38 27.67 15.05
N GLN A 276 12.67 27.89 13.93
CA GLN A 276 12.66 29.17 13.22
C GLN A 276 11.64 30.16 13.80
N SER A 277 10.72 29.69 14.64
CA SER A 277 9.68 30.49 15.30
C SER A 277 10.05 30.91 16.71
N ASN A 278 11.24 30.57 17.20
CA ASN A 278 11.78 31.12 18.44
C ASN A 278 12.25 32.55 18.19
N LEU A 279 11.53 33.53 18.74
CA LEU A 279 12.03 34.88 18.89
C LEU A 279 13.01 34.89 20.07
N ASP A 280 14.16 35.54 19.92
CA ASP A 280 15.08 35.79 21.03
C ASP A 280 14.42 36.83 21.95
N ASP A 281 13.60 36.38 22.89
CA ASP A 281 12.95 37.24 23.89
C ASP A 281 13.92 37.69 25.01
N ILE A 282 15.24 37.48 24.83
CA ILE A 282 16.28 37.92 25.74
C ILE A 282 16.38 39.45 25.67
N GLY A 283 15.61 40.12 26.53
CA GLY A 283 15.51 41.58 26.59
C GLY A 283 14.22 42.16 26.00
N ALA A 284 13.26 41.33 25.60
CA ALA A 284 11.90 41.81 25.35
C ALA A 284 11.29 42.23 26.69
N ASP A 285 10.90 43.50 26.81
CA ASP A 285 10.12 43.96 27.96
C ASP A 285 8.91 43.03 28.09
N ASN A 286 8.69 42.50 29.31
CA ASN A 286 7.41 41.85 29.62
C ASN A 286 6.32 42.78 29.12
N LEU A 287 5.43 42.28 28.24
CA LEU A 287 4.22 43.00 27.84
C LEU A 287 3.67 43.67 29.08
N ASN A 288 3.64 45.01 29.08
CA ASN A 288 3.16 45.80 30.21
C ASN A 288 1.90 45.12 30.73
N ASN A 289 1.89 44.77 32.03
CA ASN A 289 0.72 44.20 32.68
C ASN A 289 -0.51 44.94 32.15
N LEU A 290 -1.33 44.27 31.33
CA LEU A 290 -2.58 44.80 30.79
C LEU A 290 -3.64 44.84 31.91
N ASN A 291 -3.24 45.28 33.11
CA ASN A 291 -4.08 45.32 34.29
C ASN A 291 -5.10 46.46 34.26
N ASP A 292 -5.23 47.19 33.15
CA ASP A 292 -6.30 48.19 32.97
C ASP A 292 -6.77 48.28 31.52
N ALA A 293 -6.91 47.15 30.82
CA ALA A 293 -7.79 47.14 29.65
C ALA A 293 -9.26 47.15 30.15
N ALA A 294 -9.75 48.32 30.52
CA ALA A 294 -11.13 48.58 30.96
C ALA A 294 -12.17 48.43 29.82
N ASN A 295 -11.88 47.63 28.80
CA ASN A 295 -12.82 47.31 27.73
C ASN A 295 -13.59 46.05 28.10
N ASN A 296 -14.43 46.15 29.12
CA ASN A 296 -15.48 45.16 29.29
C ASN A 296 -16.57 45.44 28.24
N LEU A 297 -16.89 44.44 27.43
CA LEU A 297 -18.07 44.41 26.55
C LEU A 297 -19.31 44.25 27.43
N ASN A 298 -19.71 45.34 28.10
CA ASN A 298 -20.84 45.34 29.04
C ASN A 298 -22.20 45.38 28.33
N GLU A 299 -22.24 45.77 27.06
CA GLU A 299 -23.46 45.83 26.25
C GLU A 299 -23.22 45.12 24.93
N ILE A 300 -23.59 43.85 24.90
CA ILE A 300 -23.81 43.11 23.66
C ILE A 300 -25.33 43.18 23.42
N GLU A 301 -25.79 44.14 22.61
CA GLU A 301 -27.16 44.12 22.11
C GLU A 301 -27.23 43.15 20.93
N LEU A 302 -27.86 42.00 21.17
CA LEU A 302 -28.16 41.04 20.11
C LEU A 302 -29.51 41.40 19.51
N ASN A 303 -29.51 41.87 18.26
CA ASN A 303 -30.74 42.08 17.52
C ASN A 303 -31.21 40.77 16.87
N GLU A 304 -32.52 40.54 16.84
CA GLU A 304 -33.16 39.37 16.23
C GLU A 304 -32.76 39.21 14.76
N THR A 305 -32.54 40.32 14.05
CA THR A 305 -32.11 40.30 12.65
C THR A 305 -30.67 39.78 12.48
N GLU A 306 -29.76 40.10 13.40
CA GLU A 306 -28.38 39.62 13.36
C GLU A 306 -28.29 38.12 13.70
N ILE A 307 -29.15 37.66 14.60
CA ILE A 307 -29.29 36.24 14.93
C ILE A 307 -29.85 35.48 13.72
N GLU A 308 -30.86 36.01 13.02
CA GLU A 308 -31.39 35.40 11.80
C GLU A 308 -30.35 35.34 10.68
N ASP A 309 -29.56 36.40 10.47
CA ASP A 309 -28.50 36.41 9.47
C ASP A 309 -27.42 35.37 9.78
N ALA A 310 -26.98 35.26 11.04
CA ALA A 310 -26.02 34.24 11.45
C ALA A 310 -26.57 32.81 11.27
N LEU A 311 -27.85 32.58 11.58
CA LEU A 311 -28.51 31.29 11.37
C LEU A 311 -28.68 30.95 9.89
N ASN A 312 -28.93 31.95 9.03
CA ASN A 312 -29.03 31.75 7.59
C ASN A 312 -27.68 31.38 6.96
N VAL A 313 -26.58 31.97 7.45
CA VAL A 313 -25.23 31.57 7.06
C VAL A 313 -24.95 30.12 7.45
N LEU A 314 -25.34 29.69 8.66
CA LEU A 314 -25.15 28.31 9.11
C LEU A 314 -25.98 27.27 8.35
N LYS A 315 -27.17 27.63 7.86
CA LYS A 315 -28.02 26.75 7.03
C LYS A 315 -27.53 26.59 5.58
N SER A 316 -26.57 27.40 5.16
CA SER A 316 -26.02 27.38 3.80
C SER A 316 -24.82 26.44 3.63
N PHE A 317 -24.47 25.67 4.66
CA PHE A 317 -23.45 24.61 4.66
C PHE A 317 -24.05 23.20 4.68
#